data_AF-A0A382CKE8-F1
#
_entry.id   AF-A0A382CKE8-F1
#
_cell.length_a   1.000
_cell.length_b   1.000
_cell.length_c   1.000
_cell.angle_alpha   90.00
_cell.angle_beta   90.00
_cell.angle_gamma   90.00
#
_symmetry.space_group_name_H-M   'P 1'
#
loop_
_entity.id
_entity.type
_entity.pdbx_description
1 polymer ?
#
loop_
_entity_poly.entity_id
_entity_poly.type
_entity_poly.pdbx_seq_one_letter_code
_entity_poly.pdbx_strand_id
1 'polypeptide(L)'
;MRLKTTLPFLLIFLISCNSKPPGNEEIRSAMSQHVENEAAKTGGNFEVMDVDINKVRRLKMKRVHERVGKTGDYFYSCADFEDVDSGELLDLDIDVALKGKQLEVADVRIHKVGGNPRYTYDKNDNRIPLVETKSHLGKDGKGKEHGGKEHGGQEHGGEEHGGKEHGGS
;
A
#
# COMPACT_ATOMS: atom_id res chain seq x y z
N MET A 1 44.44 36.93 -10.95
CA MET A 1 43.40 35.88 -11.07
C MET A 1 42.09 36.54 -11.51
N ARG A 2 41.59 36.21 -12.71
CA ARG A 2 40.25 36.64 -13.18
C ARG A 2 39.39 35.39 -13.32
N LEU A 3 38.34 35.30 -12.50
CA LEU A 3 37.36 34.21 -12.57
C LEU A 3 36.49 34.38 -13.82
N LYS A 4 36.45 33.35 -14.66
CA LYS A 4 35.50 33.22 -15.75
C LYS A 4 34.38 32.30 -15.27
N THR A 5 33.23 32.85 -14.95
CA THR A 5 32.03 32.09 -14.58
C THR A 5 31.11 32.04 -15.80
N THR A 6 31.17 30.95 -16.55
CA THR A 6 30.19 30.61 -17.59
C THR A 6 29.09 29.76 -16.96
N LEU A 7 27.88 30.31 -16.87
CA LEU A 7 26.67 29.54 -16.59
C LEU A 7 26.29 28.74 -17.84
N PRO A 8 26.03 27.42 -17.76
CA PRO A 8 25.42 26.70 -18.86
C PRO A 8 23.91 26.95 -18.86
N PHE A 9 23.40 27.35 -20.03
CA PHE A 9 21.99 27.37 -20.38
C PHE A 9 21.41 25.96 -20.19
N LEU A 10 20.51 25.79 -19.22
CA LEU A 10 19.75 24.56 -19.03
C LEU A 10 18.64 24.51 -20.08
N LEU A 11 18.88 23.74 -21.14
CA LEU A 11 17.90 23.42 -22.17
C LEU A 11 16.84 22.48 -21.56
N ILE A 12 15.72 23.03 -21.12
CA ILE A 12 14.57 22.24 -20.65
C ILE A 12 13.93 21.60 -21.89
N PHE A 13 14.29 20.34 -22.15
CA PHE A 13 13.57 19.48 -23.07
C PHE A 13 12.21 19.13 -22.46
N LEU A 14 11.15 19.81 -22.92
CA LEU A 14 9.77 19.34 -22.73
C LEU A 14 9.56 18.11 -23.62
N ILE A 15 9.95 16.93 -23.12
CA ILE A 15 9.60 15.66 -23.74
C ILE A 15 8.12 15.43 -23.46
N SER A 16 7.28 15.82 -24.42
CA SER A 16 5.88 15.39 -24.49
C SER A 16 5.85 13.88 -24.70
N CYS A 17 5.76 13.11 -23.60
CA CYS A 17 5.60 11.67 -23.64
C CYS A 17 4.21 11.29 -24.19
N ASN A 18 4.12 11.05 -25.49
CA ASN A 18 3.05 10.27 -26.10
C ASN A 18 3.27 8.78 -25.76
N SER A 19 2.88 8.35 -24.56
CA SER A 19 2.83 6.92 -24.21
C SER A 19 1.40 6.41 -24.38
N LYS A 20 1.25 5.32 -25.16
CA LYS A 20 0.01 4.55 -25.27
C LYS A 20 -0.50 4.22 -23.84
N PRO A 21 -1.81 4.30 -23.58
CA PRO A 21 -2.34 3.91 -22.28
C PRO A 21 -2.01 2.44 -21.99
N PRO A 22 -1.72 2.10 -20.72
CA PRO A 22 -1.40 0.74 -20.30
C PRO A 22 -2.55 -0.21 -20.63
N GLY A 23 -2.22 -1.44 -21.00
CA GLY A 23 -3.20 -2.49 -21.25
C GLY A 23 -3.78 -3.05 -19.94
N ASN A 24 -4.99 -3.61 -20.00
CA ASN A 24 -5.64 -4.21 -18.82
C ASN A 24 -4.77 -5.31 -18.15
N GLU A 25 -4.06 -6.11 -18.95
CA GLU A 25 -3.15 -7.14 -18.42
C GLU A 25 -1.97 -6.51 -17.67
N GLU A 26 -1.38 -5.44 -18.18
CA GLU A 26 -0.26 -4.73 -17.52
C GLU A 26 -0.73 -4.13 -16.18
N ILE A 27 -1.94 -3.57 -16.16
CA ILE A 27 -2.56 -3.03 -14.95
C ILE A 27 -2.79 -4.13 -13.91
N ARG A 28 -3.40 -5.25 -14.31
CA ARG A 28 -3.62 -6.39 -13.41
C ARG A 28 -2.30 -6.99 -12.93
N SER A 29 -1.30 -7.07 -13.79
CA SER A 29 0.04 -7.56 -13.42
C SER A 29 0.69 -6.65 -12.39
N ALA A 30 0.59 -5.32 -12.53
CA ALA A 30 1.08 -4.38 -11.53
C ALA A 30 0.39 -4.55 -10.17
N MET A 31 -0.92 -4.80 -10.15
CA MET A 31 -1.67 -5.09 -8.92
C MET A 31 -1.19 -6.39 -8.26
N SER A 32 -1.12 -7.49 -9.03
CA SER A 32 -0.65 -8.78 -8.52
C SER A 32 0.78 -8.71 -7.99
N GLN A 33 1.68 -8.09 -8.74
CA GLN A 33 3.09 -7.91 -8.34
C GLN A 33 3.20 -7.08 -7.06
N HIS A 34 2.41 -6.02 -6.91
CA HIS A 34 2.40 -5.25 -5.68
C HIS A 34 1.97 -6.11 -4.49
N VAL A 35 0.86 -6.84 -4.61
CA VAL A 35 0.35 -7.72 -3.56
C VAL A 35 1.37 -8.80 -3.19
N GLU A 36 2.00 -9.45 -4.18
CA GLU A 36 3.03 -10.46 -3.98
C GLU A 36 4.28 -9.89 -3.29
N ASN A 37 4.74 -8.72 -3.72
CA ASN A 37 5.92 -8.06 -3.15
C ASN A 37 5.68 -7.61 -1.70
N GLU A 38 4.50 -7.06 -1.38
CA GLU A 38 4.15 -6.72 0.00
C GLU A 38 3.97 -7.98 0.85
N ALA A 39 3.32 -9.02 0.33
CA ALA A 39 3.17 -10.29 1.03
C ALA A 39 4.53 -10.96 1.32
N ALA A 40 5.51 -10.85 0.42
CA ALA A 40 6.84 -11.40 0.63
C ALA A 40 7.57 -10.79 1.84
N LYS A 41 7.23 -9.54 2.23
CA LYS A 41 7.83 -8.85 3.38
C LYS A 41 7.28 -9.35 4.73
N THR A 42 6.17 -10.07 4.74
CA THR A 42 5.35 -10.40 5.92
C THR A 42 5.07 -11.91 6.03
N GLY A 43 6.03 -12.73 5.59
CA GLY A 43 5.89 -14.19 5.62
C GLY A 43 4.79 -14.72 4.69
N GLY A 44 4.55 -14.02 3.59
CA GLY A 44 3.60 -14.39 2.54
C GLY A 44 2.18 -13.86 2.73
N ASN A 45 1.93 -12.89 3.62
CA ASN A 45 0.58 -12.41 3.91
C ASN A 45 0.42 -10.96 3.47
N PHE A 46 -0.53 -10.66 2.59
CA PHE A 46 -0.79 -9.27 2.27
C PHE A 46 -1.52 -8.59 3.44
N GLU A 47 -0.82 -7.72 4.17
CA GLU A 47 -1.37 -7.09 5.39
C GLU A 47 -2.07 -5.77 5.06
N VAL A 48 -3.36 -5.69 5.37
CA VAL A 48 -4.19 -4.50 5.13
C VAL A 48 -4.88 -4.07 6.41
N MET A 49 -4.77 -2.80 6.80
CA MET A 49 -5.52 -2.26 7.91
C MET A 49 -7.00 -2.08 7.52
N ASP A 50 -7.87 -2.86 8.15
CA ASP A 50 -9.32 -2.68 8.10
C ASP A 50 -9.74 -1.60 9.10
N VAL A 51 -9.80 -0.36 8.61
CA VAL A 51 -10.12 0.83 9.43
C VAL A 51 -11.52 0.79 10.05
N ASP A 52 -12.46 0.05 9.45
CA ASP A 52 -13.84 -0.03 9.92
C ASP A 52 -13.93 -0.77 11.26
N ILE A 53 -13.11 -1.82 11.41
CA ILE A 53 -13.02 -2.62 12.66
C ILE A 53 -11.70 -2.43 13.42
N ASN A 54 -10.82 -1.54 12.95
CA ASN A 54 -9.49 -1.27 13.51
C ASN A 54 -8.64 -2.55 13.70
N LYS A 55 -8.56 -3.39 12.66
CA LYS A 55 -7.85 -4.67 12.66
C LYS A 55 -6.94 -4.79 11.45
N VAL A 56 -5.70 -5.26 11.64
CA VAL A 56 -4.87 -5.71 10.51
C VAL A 56 -5.40 -7.06 10.00
N ARG A 57 -5.72 -7.11 8.72
CA ARG A 57 -6.15 -8.31 8.00
C ARG A 57 -4.94 -8.93 7.32
N ARG A 58 -4.67 -10.21 7.60
CA ARG A 58 -3.61 -10.99 6.95
C ARG A 58 -4.22 -11.77 5.81
N LEU A 59 -3.96 -11.36 4.58
CA LEU A 59 -4.72 -11.81 3.41
C LEU A 59 -3.90 -12.70 2.48
N LYS A 60 -4.54 -13.71 1.90
CA LYS A 60 -4.04 -14.46 0.74
C LYS A 60 -4.86 -14.07 -0.48
N MET A 61 -4.18 -13.56 -1.50
CA MET A 61 -4.82 -13.26 -2.79
C MET A 61 -5.24 -14.56 -3.47
N LYS A 62 -6.50 -14.61 -3.90
CA LYS A 62 -7.06 -15.73 -4.66
C LYS A 62 -7.03 -15.41 -6.15
N ARG A 63 -7.49 -14.20 -6.53
CA ARG A 63 -7.57 -13.78 -7.93
C ARG A 63 -7.79 -12.27 -8.08
N VAL A 64 -7.16 -11.65 -9.08
CA VAL A 64 -7.56 -10.33 -9.60
C VAL A 64 -8.59 -10.51 -10.72
N HIS A 65 -9.72 -9.80 -10.66
CA HIS A 65 -10.79 -9.89 -11.65
C HIS A 65 -10.35 -9.24 -12.97
N GLU A 66 -10.92 -9.72 -14.09
CA GLU A 66 -10.48 -9.32 -15.44
C GLU A 66 -10.82 -7.86 -15.78
N ARG A 67 -11.97 -7.38 -15.31
CA ARG A 67 -12.46 -6.03 -15.60
C ARG A 67 -11.57 -5.00 -14.90
N VAL A 68 -10.96 -4.14 -15.70
CA VAL A 68 -10.29 -2.93 -15.22
C VAL A 68 -11.22 -1.74 -15.47
N GLY A 69 -11.58 -1.04 -14.40
CA GLY A 69 -12.26 0.25 -14.47
C GLY A 69 -11.26 1.41 -14.47
N LYS A 70 -11.77 2.62 -14.73
CA LYS A 70 -10.99 3.86 -14.64
C LYS A 70 -11.82 4.95 -13.97
N THR A 71 -11.27 5.57 -12.94
CA THR A 71 -11.89 6.70 -12.22
C THR A 71 -10.85 7.80 -12.09
N GLY A 72 -11.11 8.96 -12.72
CA GLY A 72 -10.12 10.03 -12.81
C GLY A 72 -8.81 9.56 -13.47
N ASP A 73 -7.70 9.70 -12.75
CA ASP A 73 -6.37 9.28 -13.19
C ASP A 73 -5.98 7.85 -12.75
N TYR A 74 -6.88 7.15 -12.08
CA TYR A 74 -6.64 5.82 -11.53
C TYR A 74 -7.32 4.74 -12.36
N PHE A 75 -6.63 3.62 -12.50
CA PHE A 75 -7.21 2.35 -12.94
C PHE A 75 -7.51 1.50 -11.71
N TYR A 76 -8.57 0.72 -11.74
CA TYR A 76 -8.89 -0.14 -10.60
C TYR A 76 -9.41 -1.51 -11.04
N SER A 77 -9.15 -2.53 -10.21
CA SER A 77 -9.78 -3.85 -10.33
C SER A 77 -10.09 -4.40 -8.94
N CYS A 78 -11.15 -5.20 -8.87
CA CYS A 78 -11.48 -5.97 -7.68
C CYS A 78 -10.61 -7.23 -7.64
N ALA A 79 -10.19 -7.63 -6.45
CA ALA A 79 -9.48 -8.88 -6.25
C ALA A 79 -10.04 -9.62 -5.04
N ASP A 80 -10.16 -10.93 -5.17
CA ASP A 80 -10.65 -11.83 -4.12
C ASP A 80 -9.49 -12.20 -3.20
N PHE A 81 -9.74 -12.10 -1.90
CA PHE A 81 -8.81 -12.45 -0.83
C PHE A 81 -9.48 -13.34 0.21
N GLU A 82 -8.67 -14.12 0.91
CA GLU A 82 -9.05 -14.88 2.09
C GLU A 82 -8.23 -14.40 3.29
N ASP A 83 -8.89 -14.04 4.38
CA ASP A 83 -8.25 -13.71 5.65
C ASP A 83 -7.74 -15.00 6.30
N VAL A 84 -6.42 -15.08 6.51
CA VAL A 84 -5.74 -16.28 7.01
C VAL A 84 -6.15 -16.62 8.44
N ASP A 85 -6.50 -15.62 9.24
CA ASP A 85 -6.81 -15.82 10.66
C ASP A 85 -8.27 -16.26 10.86
N SER A 86 -9.18 -15.86 9.96
CA SER A 86 -10.63 -16.11 10.10
C SER A 86 -11.26 -16.98 9.02
N GLY A 87 -10.60 -17.17 7.88
CA GLY A 87 -11.17 -17.79 6.68
C GLY A 87 -12.22 -16.94 5.96
N GLU A 88 -12.41 -15.68 6.38
CA GLU A 88 -13.37 -14.77 5.78
C GLU A 88 -12.93 -14.38 4.36
N LEU A 89 -13.89 -14.34 3.42
CA LEU A 89 -13.63 -13.88 2.05
C LEU A 89 -13.85 -12.38 1.95
N LEU A 90 -12.89 -11.70 1.32
CA LEU A 90 -12.91 -10.26 1.12
C LEU A 90 -12.71 -9.93 -0.36
N ASP A 91 -13.44 -8.92 -0.84
CA ASP A 91 -13.16 -8.31 -2.13
C ASP A 91 -12.44 -6.99 -1.84
N LEU A 92 -11.24 -6.81 -2.37
CA LEU A 92 -10.50 -5.56 -2.27
C LEU A 92 -10.50 -4.85 -3.62
N ASP A 93 -10.75 -3.53 -3.62
CA ASP A 93 -10.47 -2.69 -4.77
C ASP A 93 -9.02 -2.18 -4.66
N ILE A 94 -8.23 -2.41 -5.71
CA ILE A 94 -6.85 -1.95 -5.82
C ILE A 94 -6.79 -0.85 -6.87
N ASP A 95 -6.37 0.35 -6.48
CA ASP A 95 -6.20 1.49 -7.38
C ASP A 95 -4.75 1.61 -7.83
N VAL A 96 -4.55 1.84 -9.12
CA VAL A 96 -3.24 2.00 -9.74
C VAL A 96 -3.19 3.33 -10.48
N ALA A 97 -2.14 4.11 -10.25
CA ALA A 97 -1.83 5.32 -10.99
C ALA A 97 -0.71 5.05 -12.02
N LEU A 98 -0.81 5.70 -13.17
CA LEU A 98 0.30 5.75 -14.13
C LEU A 98 1.18 6.97 -13.81
N LYS A 99 2.37 6.74 -13.24
CA LYS A 99 3.38 7.78 -13.00
C LYS A 99 4.47 7.71 -14.06
N GLY A 100 4.37 8.61 -15.05
CA GLY A 100 5.25 8.59 -16.21
C GLY A 100 5.02 7.34 -17.07
N LYS A 101 5.93 6.37 -16.98
CA LYS A 101 5.84 5.07 -17.68
C LYS A 101 5.63 3.89 -16.74
N GLN A 102 5.44 4.13 -15.44
CA GLN A 102 5.35 3.10 -14.43
C GLN A 102 3.96 3.09 -13.80
N LEU A 103 3.44 1.88 -13.55
CA LEU A 103 2.20 1.65 -12.84
C LEU A 103 2.51 1.45 -11.36
N GLU A 104 1.90 2.24 -10.50
CA GLU A 104 2.08 2.17 -9.05
C GLU A 104 0.73 2.05 -8.37
N VAL A 105 0.61 1.13 -7.40
CA VAL A 105 -0.57 1.05 -6.55
C VAL A 105 -0.65 2.32 -5.69
N ALA A 106 -1.78 3.00 -5.78
CA ALA A 106 -2.06 4.25 -5.09
C ALA A 106 -2.88 4.05 -3.81
N ASP A 107 -3.81 3.09 -3.84
CA ASP A 107 -4.70 2.80 -2.71
C ASP A 107 -5.18 1.34 -2.76
N VAL A 108 -5.51 0.80 -1.59
CA VAL A 108 -6.05 -0.56 -1.43
C VAL A 108 -7.17 -0.49 -0.41
N ARG A 109 -8.36 -0.95 -0.78
CA ARG A 109 -9.57 -0.79 0.03
C ARG A 109 -10.37 -2.07 0.10
N ILE A 110 -10.97 -2.33 1.24
CA ILE A 110 -11.91 -3.45 1.43
C ILE A 110 -13.28 -3.01 0.90
N HIS A 111 -13.69 -3.59 -0.22
CA HIS A 111 -14.98 -3.34 -0.86
C HIS A 111 -16.06 -4.27 -0.30
N LYS A 112 -15.77 -5.57 -0.14
CA LYS A 112 -16.72 -6.53 0.45
C LYS A 112 -16.08 -7.37 1.53
N VAL A 113 -16.90 -7.78 2.50
CA VAL A 113 -16.54 -8.72 3.56
C VAL A 113 -17.65 -9.75 3.71
N GLY A 114 -17.31 -11.03 3.55
CA GLY A 114 -18.27 -12.12 3.56
C GLY A 114 -19.37 -11.95 2.50
N GLY A 115 -19.03 -11.36 1.35
CA GLY A 115 -19.99 -11.03 0.28
C GLY A 115 -20.83 -9.76 0.51
N ASN A 116 -20.74 -9.11 1.67
CA ASN A 116 -21.48 -7.89 1.96
C ASN A 116 -20.67 -6.65 1.53
N PRO A 117 -21.17 -5.82 0.60
CA PRO A 117 -20.47 -4.63 0.17
C PRO A 117 -20.53 -3.50 1.20
N ARG A 118 -19.39 -2.84 1.40
CA ARG A 118 -19.22 -1.68 2.28
C ARG A 118 -19.56 -0.36 1.59
N TYR A 119 -19.37 -0.31 0.28
CA TYR A 119 -19.70 0.83 -0.57
C TYR A 119 -20.08 0.35 -1.98
N THR A 120 -20.64 1.25 -2.77
CA THR A 120 -20.90 1.10 -4.20
C THR A 120 -20.38 2.32 -4.96
N TYR A 121 -20.61 2.36 -6.27
CA TYR A 121 -20.24 3.47 -7.13
C TYR A 121 -21.51 4.07 -7.77
N ASP A 122 -21.57 5.40 -7.86
CA ASP A 122 -22.60 6.07 -8.63
C ASP A 122 -22.28 6.05 -10.14
N LYS A 123 -23.15 6.66 -10.95
CA LYS A 123 -22.98 6.75 -12.41
C LYS A 123 -21.75 7.56 -12.88
N ASN A 124 -21.11 8.30 -11.99
CA ASN A 124 -19.91 9.09 -12.25
C ASN A 124 -18.67 8.46 -11.58
N ASP A 125 -18.78 7.20 -11.14
CA ASP A 125 -17.75 6.48 -10.36
C ASP A 125 -17.39 7.14 -9.01
N ASN A 126 -18.28 7.96 -8.44
CA ASN A 126 -18.10 8.40 -7.06
C ASN A 126 -18.45 7.27 -6.11
N ARG A 127 -17.63 7.08 -5.09
CA ARG A 127 -17.85 6.06 -4.05
C ARG A 127 -18.99 6.48 -3.11
N ILE A 128 -19.99 5.62 -2.96
CA ILE A 128 -21.14 5.80 -2.08
C ILE A 128 -21.11 4.74 -0.97
N PRO A 129 -20.93 5.10 0.31
CA PRO A 129 -20.98 4.13 1.41
C PRO A 129 -22.37 3.47 1.50
N LEU A 130 -22.41 2.16 1.75
CA LEU A 130 -23.65 1.39 1.94
C LEU A 130 -23.95 1.09 3.40
N VAL A 131 -22.93 1.18 4.26
CA VAL A 131 -23.05 1.08 5.71
C VAL A 131 -22.23 2.22 6.34
N GLU A 132 -22.41 2.46 7.63
CA GLU A 132 -21.55 3.38 8.39
C GLU A 132 -20.12 2.81 8.42
N THR A 133 -19.30 3.25 7.48
CA THR A 133 -17.88 2.87 7.38
C THR A 133 -17.00 4.06 7.74
N LYS A 134 -15.77 3.84 8.16
CA LYS A 134 -14.69 4.83 8.13
C LYS A 134 -13.93 4.80 6.80
N SER A 135 -14.07 3.74 6.01
CA SER A 135 -13.43 3.57 4.70
C SER A 135 -13.86 4.58 3.63
N HIS A 136 -14.97 5.30 3.80
CA HIS A 136 -15.37 6.37 2.87
C HIS A 136 -14.62 7.68 3.09
N LEU A 137 -13.96 7.87 4.24
CA LEU A 137 -13.12 9.02 4.53
C LEU A 137 -11.82 8.89 3.70
N GLY A 138 -11.83 9.45 2.49
CA GLY A 138 -10.61 9.62 1.71
C GLY A 138 -9.53 10.32 2.54
N LYS A 139 -8.26 10.09 2.21
CA LYS A 139 -7.08 10.74 2.81
C LYS A 139 -7.05 12.26 2.52
N ASP A 140 -8.05 12.99 2.97
CA ASP A 140 -8.05 14.45 3.07
C ASP A 140 -8.14 14.82 4.55
N GLY A 141 -7.07 14.53 5.30
CA GLY A 141 -7.01 14.87 6.71
C GLY A 141 -5.88 14.23 7.49
N LYS A 142 -4.64 14.72 7.29
CA LYS A 142 -3.53 14.71 8.26
C LYS A 142 -3.55 13.58 9.32
N GLY A 143 -2.90 12.46 8.99
CA GLY A 143 -2.53 11.41 9.94
C GLY A 143 -1.06 11.05 9.78
N LYS A 144 -0.20 11.77 10.53
CA LYS A 144 1.24 11.56 10.63
C LYS A 144 1.60 10.13 11.05
N GLU A 145 2.71 9.67 10.50
CA GLU A 145 3.74 8.79 11.09
C GLU A 145 3.26 7.70 12.07
N HIS A 146 3.33 6.46 11.61
CA HIS A 146 4.04 5.46 12.40
C HIS A 146 5.27 5.04 11.61
N GLY A 147 6.39 5.67 11.98
CA GLY A 147 7.70 5.27 11.52
C GLY A 147 7.92 3.80 11.83
N GLY A 148 8.30 3.05 10.80
CA GLY A 148 9.00 1.79 11.00
C GLY A 148 10.23 2.08 11.85
N LYS A 149 10.30 1.44 13.02
CA LYS A 149 11.58 1.29 13.70
C LYS A 149 12.04 -0.13 13.46
N GLU A 150 13.16 -0.16 12.77
CA GLU A 150 13.88 -1.30 12.25
C GLU A 150 14.30 -2.27 13.37
N HIS A 151 14.36 -3.54 12.99
CA HIS A 151 15.03 -4.59 13.73
C HIS A 151 16.51 -4.23 13.89
N GLY A 152 16.95 -3.99 15.12
CA GLY A 152 18.35 -3.94 15.51
C GLY A 152 18.61 -5.06 16.50
N GLY A 153 18.99 -6.23 15.99
CA GLY A 153 19.62 -7.25 16.82
C GLY A 153 21.00 -6.77 17.27
N GLN A 154 21.33 -6.98 18.53
CA GLN A 154 22.71 -7.01 18.97
C GLN A 154 22.85 -8.11 20.02
N GLU A 155 23.55 -9.16 19.60
CA GLU A 155 24.05 -10.21 20.47
C GLU A 155 25.26 -9.72 21.28
N HIS A 156 25.51 -10.47 22.35
CA HIS A 156 26.78 -10.68 23.07
C HIS A 156 27.44 -9.50 23.79
N GLY A 157 27.60 -9.71 25.10
CA GLY A 157 28.53 -8.99 25.97
C GLY A 157 28.45 -9.56 27.38
N GLY A 158 29.10 -10.70 27.62
CA GLY A 158 29.34 -11.18 28.98
C GLY A 158 30.42 -10.33 29.65
N GLU A 159 30.21 -10.02 30.93
CA GLU A 159 31.27 -9.63 31.86
C GLU A 159 30.99 -10.31 33.20
N GLU A 160 31.81 -11.32 33.50
CA GLU A 160 32.12 -11.71 34.87
C GLU A 160 33.06 -10.65 35.48
N HIS A 161 32.88 -10.33 36.77
CA HIS A 161 33.88 -10.32 37.85
C HIS A 161 33.71 -9.19 38.88
N GLY A 162 33.87 -9.59 40.15
CA GLY A 162 34.24 -8.75 41.30
C GLY A 162 33.05 -8.37 42.19
N GLY A 163 32.90 -8.76 43.45
CA GLY A 163 33.86 -9.17 44.48
C GLY A 163 33.86 -8.14 45.63
N LYS A 164 33.53 -8.62 46.86
CA LYS A 164 33.66 -7.96 48.19
C LYS A 164 32.78 -6.72 48.47
N GLU A 165 32.31 -6.38 49.68
CA GLU A 165 32.36 -6.94 51.04
C GLU A 165 31.40 -6.14 51.97
N HIS A 166 30.97 -6.79 53.06
CA HIS A 166 30.68 -6.31 54.43
C HIS A 166 29.68 -5.18 54.77
N GLY A 167 28.95 -5.47 55.86
CA GLY A 167 28.28 -4.52 56.78
C GLY A 167 26.78 -4.77 56.84
N GLY A 168 26.15 -5.29 57.90
CA GLY A 168 26.45 -5.21 59.32
C GLY A 168 25.28 -4.48 60.00
N SER A 169 24.35 -5.23 60.58
CA SER A 169 23.54 -4.93 61.78
C SER A 169 22.63 -6.12 62.08
#